data_AF-A0A2V8QEV6-F1
#
_entry.id   AF-A0A2V8QEV6-F1
#
_cell.length_a   1.000
_cell.length_b   1.000
_cell.length_c   1.000
_cell.angle_alpha   90.00
_cell.angle_beta   90.00
_cell.angle_gamma   90.00
#
_symmetry.space_group_name_H-M   'P 1'
#
loop_
_entity.id
_entity.type
_entity.pdbx_description
1 polymer ?
#
loop_
_entity_poly.entity_id
_entity_poly.type
_entity_poly.pdbx_seq_one_letter_code
_entity_poly.pdbx_strand_id
1 'polypeptide(L)'
;MDIIEFEDGFLNLREKFHIEDFKYTKIRLTGRERKLLVKHGTRLQAFADGSARSTSDEYLNFMKVHSRKALAETPKERAWLKYQSMREDNGRLREAYRQERIKSPERDEYIRSRLVVP
;
A
#
# COMPACT_ATOMS: atom_id res chain seq x y z
N MET A 1 -0.92 -2.81 -30.86
CA MET A 1 -1.81 -3.78 -30.19
C MET A 1 -1.16 -4.07 -28.86
N ASP A 2 -1.77 -3.69 -27.74
CA ASP A 2 -1.19 -3.91 -26.41
C ASP A 2 -1.34 -5.39 -26.04
N ILE A 3 -0.22 -6.07 -25.78
CA ILE A 3 -0.24 -7.44 -25.27
C ILE A 3 -0.16 -7.33 -23.76
N ILE A 4 -1.19 -7.81 -23.06
CA ILE A 4 -1.19 -7.95 -21.61
C ILE A 4 -1.10 -9.43 -21.30
N GLU A 5 0.02 -9.84 -20.73
CA GLU A 5 0.26 -11.20 -20.25
C GLU A 5 -0.09 -11.26 -18.76
N PHE A 6 -0.87 -12.27 -18.39
CA PHE A 6 -1.22 -12.57 -17.01
C PHE A 6 -0.54 -13.88 -16.64
N GLU A 7 0.08 -13.96 -15.46
CA GLU A 7 0.40 -15.27 -14.89
C GLU A 7 -0.93 -15.95 -14.49
N ASP A 8 -1.06 -17.26 -14.76
CA ASP A 8 -2.33 -17.97 -14.64
C ASP A 8 -2.99 -17.78 -13.27
N GLY A 9 -4.21 -17.25 -13.31
CA GLY A 9 -5.06 -17.01 -12.15
C GLY A 9 -4.94 -15.60 -11.57
N PHE A 10 -6.10 -15.02 -11.26
CA PHE A 10 -6.30 -14.12 -10.12
C PHE A 10 -6.37 -12.59 -10.28
N LEU A 11 -6.56 -12.00 -11.46
CA LEU A 11 -6.90 -10.56 -11.51
C LEU A 11 -8.04 -10.23 -12.47
N ASN A 12 -9.24 -10.13 -11.92
CA ASN A 12 -10.34 -9.45 -12.59
C ASN A 12 -10.03 -7.95 -12.59
N LEU A 13 -9.38 -7.44 -13.63
CA LEU A 13 -9.07 -6.01 -13.79
C LEU A 13 -10.32 -5.10 -13.80
N ARG A 14 -11.53 -5.67 -13.81
CA ARG A 14 -12.80 -4.94 -13.64
C ARG A 14 -13.12 -4.64 -12.17
N GLU A 15 -12.45 -5.30 -11.23
CA GLU A 15 -12.66 -5.09 -9.81
C GLU A 15 -12.05 -3.74 -9.37
N LYS A 16 -12.78 -3.02 -8.53
CA LYS A 16 -12.35 -1.71 -8.04
C LYS A 16 -11.25 -1.87 -7.01
N PHE A 17 -10.23 -1.02 -7.11
CA PHE A 17 -9.17 -1.03 -6.12
C PHE A 17 -9.71 -0.59 -4.75
N HIS A 18 -9.48 -1.42 -3.74
CA HIS A 18 -9.83 -1.12 -2.37
C HIS A 18 -8.66 -0.42 -1.68
N ILE A 19 -8.88 0.83 -1.28
CA ILE A 19 -7.88 1.63 -0.56
C ILE A 19 -7.95 1.27 0.92
N GLU A 20 -6.83 0.82 1.49
CA GLU A 20 -6.74 0.51 2.91
C GLU A 20 -6.98 1.75 3.80
N ASP A 21 -7.62 1.53 4.95
CA ASP A 21 -7.76 2.56 5.98
C ASP A 21 -6.51 2.62 6.88
N PHE A 22 -5.68 3.64 6.63
CA PHE A 22 -4.49 3.86 7.45
C PHE A 22 -4.84 4.66 8.72
N LYS A 23 -4.77 3.98 9.86
CA LYS A 23 -5.08 4.52 11.18
C LYS A 23 -3.94 5.36 11.78
N TYR A 24 -2.69 4.98 11.50
CA TYR A 24 -1.53 5.53 12.21
C TYR A 24 -0.83 6.66 11.44
N THR A 25 -0.96 6.72 10.12
CA THR A 25 -0.37 7.80 9.31
C THR A 25 -1.20 9.08 9.33
N LYS A 26 -0.53 10.24 9.38
CA LYS A 26 -1.16 11.57 9.23
C LYS A 26 -1.34 11.98 7.77
N ILE A 27 -0.60 11.36 6.85
CA ILE A 27 -0.69 11.65 5.42
C ILE A 27 -2.02 11.10 4.89
N ARG A 28 -2.74 11.90 4.11
CA ARG A 28 -4.03 11.51 3.53
C ARG A 28 -4.03 11.69 2.02
N LEU A 29 -4.70 10.76 1.34
CA LEU A 29 -5.11 10.94 -0.05
C LEU A 29 -6.26 11.95 -0.12
N THR A 30 -6.14 12.90 -1.03
CA THR A 30 -7.22 13.80 -1.43
C THR A 30 -8.33 13.01 -2.14
N GLY A 31 -9.52 13.59 -2.24
CA GLY A 31 -10.64 12.94 -2.94
C GLY A 31 -10.35 12.62 -4.41
N ARG A 32 -9.57 13.47 -5.10
CA ARG A 32 -9.14 13.23 -6.49
C ARG A 32 -8.17 12.06 -6.60
N GLU A 33 -7.18 11.99 -5.71
CA GLU A 33 -6.24 10.87 -5.66
C GLU A 33 -6.95 9.54 -5.37
N ARG A 34 -7.91 9.53 -4.44
CA ARG A 34 -8.73 8.33 -4.18
C ARG A 34 -9.50 7.88 -5.42
N LYS A 35 -10.16 8.81 -6.14
CA LYS A 35 -10.89 8.47 -7.38
C LYS A 35 -9.97 7.86 -8.44
N LEU A 36 -8.75 8.39 -8.60
CA LEU A 36 -7.76 7.84 -9.52
C LEU A 36 -7.36 6.42 -9.12
N LEU A 37 -7.10 6.18 -7.84
CA LEU A 37 -6.72 4.87 -7.33
C LEU A 37 -7.87 3.86 -7.44
N VAL A 38 -9.11 4.23 -7.14
CA VAL A 38 -10.26 3.33 -7.33
C VAL A 38 -10.41 2.90 -8.80
N LYS A 39 -10.11 3.80 -9.75
CA LYS A 39 -10.23 3.54 -11.19
C LYS A 39 -9.07 2.74 -11.77
N HIS A 40 -7.84 2.99 -11.32
CA HIS A 40 -6.62 2.46 -11.94
C HIS A 40 -5.81 1.54 -11.02
N GLY A 41 -6.06 1.57 -9.72
CA GLY A 41 -5.23 0.95 -8.70
C GLY A 41 -5.11 -0.56 -8.82
N THR A 42 -6.15 -1.26 -9.26
CA THR A 42 -6.10 -2.72 -9.49
C THR A 42 -5.06 -3.08 -10.54
N ARG A 43 -5.02 -2.30 -11.64
CA ARG A 43 -4.01 -2.47 -12.69
C ARG A 43 -2.61 -2.10 -12.19
N LEU A 44 -2.49 -0.98 -11.47
CA LEU A 44 -1.20 -0.56 -10.92
C LEU A 44 -0.65 -1.55 -9.89
N GLN A 45 -1.52 -2.15 -9.06
CA GLN A 45 -1.18 -3.22 -8.12
C GLN A 45 -0.69 -4.45 -8.88
N ALA A 46 -1.42 -4.88 -9.91
CA ALA A 46 -1.02 -6.03 -10.72
C ALA A 46 0.35 -5.84 -11.39
N PHE A 47 0.63 -4.63 -11.87
CA PHE A 47 1.94 -4.28 -12.40
C PHE A 47 3.03 -4.28 -11.33
N ALA A 48 2.75 -3.69 -10.16
CA ALA A 48 3.68 -3.62 -9.05
C ALA A 48 4.03 -5.00 -8.48
N ASP A 49 3.05 -5.90 -8.38
CA ASP A 49 3.23 -7.27 -7.87
C ASP A 49 3.76 -8.24 -8.92
N GLY A 50 3.91 -7.78 -10.17
CA GLY A 50 4.40 -8.60 -11.30
C GLY A 50 3.38 -9.60 -11.85
N SER A 51 2.15 -9.62 -11.33
CA SER A 51 1.08 -10.53 -11.76
C SER A 51 0.47 -10.17 -13.12
N ALA A 52 0.71 -8.95 -13.60
CA ALA A 52 0.42 -8.55 -14.97
C ALA A 52 1.65 -7.88 -15.61
N ARG A 53 1.95 -8.26 -16.84
CA ARG A 53 2.99 -7.66 -17.69
C ARG A 53 2.35 -7.13 -18.95
N SER A 54 2.91 -6.05 -19.48
CA SER A 54 2.41 -5.43 -20.70
C SER A 54 3.55 -4.87 -21.52
N THR A 55 3.40 -4.84 -22.84
CA THR A 55 4.36 -4.16 -23.73
C THR A 55 4.03 -2.68 -23.93
N SER A 56 2.95 -2.18 -23.32
CA SER A 56 2.52 -0.79 -23.48
C SER A 56 3.48 0.21 -22.81
N ASP A 57 3.64 1.38 -23.43
CA ASP A 57 4.48 2.47 -22.89
C ASP A 57 4.05 2.89 -21.48
N GLU A 58 2.74 2.87 -21.20
CA GLU A 58 2.19 3.14 -19.88
C GLU A 58 2.75 2.17 -18.83
N TYR A 59 2.78 0.87 -19.12
CA TYR A 59 3.34 -0.14 -18.22
C TYR A 59 4.83 0.06 -18.05
N LEU A 60 5.57 0.17 -19.15
CA LEU A 60 7.03 0.32 -19.12
C LEU A 60 7.45 1.58 -18.34
N ASN A 61 6.72 2.69 -18.51
CA ASN A 61 6.96 3.90 -17.74
C ASN A 61 6.62 3.69 -16.26
N PHE A 62 5.45 3.12 -15.96
CA PHE A 62 5.06 2.84 -14.58
C PHE A 62 6.08 1.94 -13.87
N MET A 63 6.62 0.92 -14.52
CA MET A 63 7.64 0.04 -13.92
C MET A 63 8.94 0.79 -13.63
N LYS A 64 9.36 1.72 -14.50
CA LYS A 64 10.51 2.61 -14.22
C LYS A 64 10.24 3.50 -13.02
N VAL A 65 9.05 4.09 -12.92
CA VAL A 65 8.64 4.93 -11.78
C VAL A 65 8.57 4.10 -10.49
N HIS A 66 7.95 2.93 -10.54
CA HIS A 66 7.80 2.02 -9.40
C HIS A 66 9.15 1.54 -8.88
N SER A 67 10.08 1.22 -9.78
CA SER A 67 11.46 0.88 -9.43
C SER A 67 12.36 2.08 -9.09
N ARG A 68 11.78 3.28 -8.95
CA ARG A 68 12.48 4.55 -8.64
C ARG A 68 13.57 4.93 -9.65
N LYS A 69 13.48 4.41 -10.88
CA LYS A 69 14.37 4.75 -12.02
C LYS A 69 13.86 5.92 -12.84
N ALA A 70 12.65 6.41 -12.57
CA ALA A 70 12.03 7.57 -13.20
C ALA A 70 11.15 8.35 -12.21
N LEU A 71 10.86 9.62 -12.53
CA LEU A 71 9.94 10.46 -11.76
C LEU A 71 8.49 10.17 -12.12
N ALA A 72 7.58 10.32 -11.14
CA ALA A 72 6.15 10.16 -11.37
C ALA A 72 5.56 11.40 -12.08
N GLU A 73 5.42 11.32 -13.39
CA GLU A 73 4.94 12.42 -14.23
C GLU A 73 3.41 12.51 -14.20
N THR A 74 2.71 11.38 -14.16
CA THR A 74 1.25 11.36 -14.22
C THR A 74 0.59 11.48 -12.83
N PRO A 75 -0.62 12.07 -12.73
CA PRO A 75 -1.35 12.14 -11.47
C PRO A 75 -1.64 10.77 -10.84
N LYS A 76 -1.84 9.72 -11.66
CA LYS A 76 -2.09 8.35 -11.17
C LYS A 76 -0.84 7.72 -10.56
N GLU A 77 0.33 7.91 -11.17
CA GLU A 77 1.62 7.45 -10.62
C GLU A 77 1.93 8.16 -9.30
N ARG A 78 1.71 9.48 -9.23
CA ARG A 78 1.89 10.25 -8.00
C ARG A 78 0.95 9.77 -6.89
N ALA A 79 -0.33 9.54 -7.21
CA ALA A 79 -1.29 9.00 -6.26
C ALA A 79 -0.89 7.60 -5.78
N TRP A 80 -0.36 6.76 -6.68
CA TRP A 80 0.14 5.42 -6.36
C TRP A 80 1.34 5.44 -5.41
N LEU A 81 2.38 6.22 -5.72
CA LEU A 81 3.56 6.33 -4.86
C LEU A 81 3.20 6.88 -3.48
N LYS A 82 2.29 7.87 -3.43
CA LYS A 82 1.79 8.40 -2.17
C LYS A 82 1.04 7.33 -1.36
N TYR A 83 0.21 6.52 -2.01
CA TYR A 83 -0.48 5.40 -1.37
C TYR A 83 0.51 4.37 -0.80
N GLN A 84 1.55 4.00 -1.56
CA GLN A 84 2.60 3.08 -1.10
C GLN A 84 3.36 3.64 0.11
N SER A 85 3.76 4.91 0.07
CA SER A 85 4.40 5.59 1.20
C SER A 85 3.49 5.61 2.45
N MET A 86 2.19 5.85 2.28
CA MET A 86 1.23 5.78 3.38
C MET A 86 1.14 4.38 4.01
N ARG A 87 1.19 3.33 3.18
CA ARG A 87 1.17 1.93 3.61
C ARG A 87 2.41 1.58 4.41
N GLU A 88 3.59 1.93 3.89
CA GLU A 88 4.88 1.75 4.58
C GLU A 88 4.91 2.47 5.94
N ASP A 89 4.52 3.75 5.96
CA ASP A 89 4.48 4.55 7.19
C ASP A 89 3.49 4.00 8.21
N ASN A 90 2.29 3.59 7.77
CA ASN A 90 1.31 3.00 8.65
C ASN A 90 1.81 1.70 9.29
N GLY A 91 2.53 0.86 8.53
CA GLY A 91 3.20 -0.33 9.04
C GLY A 91 4.28 0.00 10.08
N ARG A 92 5.16 0.95 9.76
CA ARG A 92 6.22 1.41 10.66
C ARG A 92 5.67 1.96 11.99
N LEU A 93 4.66 2.84 11.91
CA LEU A 93 4.04 3.45 13.08
C LEU A 93 3.24 2.45 13.91
N ARG A 94 2.57 1.48 13.27
CA ARG A 94 1.90 0.38 13.97
C ARG A 94 2.88 -0.46 14.77
N GLU A 95 4.03 -0.79 14.19
CA GLU A 95 5.06 -1.58 14.89
C GLU A 95 5.70 -0.78 16.03
N ALA A 96 6.00 0.51 15.82
CA ALA A 96 6.48 1.38 16.89
C ALA A 96 5.49 1.43 18.07
N TYR A 97 4.20 1.62 17.80
CA TYR A 97 3.15 1.60 18.82
C TYR A 97 3.03 0.24 19.53
N ARG A 98 3.22 -0.87 18.80
CA ARG A 98 3.24 -2.21 19.38
C ARG A 98 4.40 -2.38 20.35
N GLN A 99 5.60 -1.93 19.96
CA GLN A 99 6.80 -2.02 20.80
C GLN A 99 6.70 -1.15 22.06
N GLU A 100 6.15 0.07 21.94
CA GLU A 100 5.86 0.94 23.09
C GLU A 100 4.89 0.27 24.07
N ARG A 101 3.81 -0.34 23.58
CA ARG A 101 2.87 -1.10 24.44
C ARG A 101 3.50 -2.30 25.13
N ILE A 102 4.41 -3.02 24.45
CA ILE A 102 5.10 -4.18 25.04
C ILE A 102 6.02 -3.74 26.17
N LYS A 103 6.70 -2.59 26.02
CA LYS A 103 7.66 -2.04 26.97
C LYS A 103 7.04 -1.12 28.03
N SER A 104 5.71 -0.95 28.04
CA SER A 104 5.05 -0.07 29.00
C SER A 104 5.10 -0.67 30.42
N PRO A 105 5.60 0.07 31.41
CA PRO A 105 5.59 -0.35 32.83
C PRO A 105 4.20 -0.73 33.33
N GLU A 106 3.15 -0.07 32.81
CA GLU A 106 1.75 -0.35 33.15
C GLU A 106 1.31 -1.76 32.71
N ARG A 107 1.84 -2.25 31.58
CA ARG A 107 1.59 -3.63 31.12
C ARG A 107 2.25 -4.62 32.06
N ASP A 108 3.48 -4.35 32.47
CA ASP A 108 4.22 -5.24 33.38
C ASP A 108 3.58 -5.26 34.77
N GLU A 109 3.08 -4.12 35.25
CA GLU A 109 2.29 -4.01 36.48
C GLU A 109 0.94 -4.73 36.36
N TYR A 110 0.26 -4.62 35.22
CA TYR A 110 -0.98 -5.37 34.92
C TYR A 110 -0.75 -6.89 34.88
N ILE A 111 0.35 -7.35 34.27
CA ILE A 111 0.69 -8.78 34.25
C ILE A 111 1.06 -9.28 35.65
N ARG A 112 1.86 -8.52 36.41
CA ARG A 112 2.22 -8.86 37.79
C ARG A 112 0.98 -8.95 38.68
N SER A 113 0.07 -7.99 38.61
CA SER A 113 -1.18 -7.99 39.40
C SER A 113 -2.14 -9.12 39.04
N ARG A 114 -2.04 -9.72 37.84
CA ARG A 114 -2.84 -10.91 37.44
C ARG A 114 -2.15 -12.26 37.65
N LEU A 115 -0.83 -12.29 37.76
CA LEU A 115 -0.08 -13.51 38.12
C LEU A 115 -0.01 -13.72 39.64
N VAL A 116 -0.33 -12.69 40.42
CA VAL A 116 -0.62 -12.81 41.85
C VAL A 116 -2.11 -13.13 42.01
N VAL A 117 -2.50 -14.35 41.64
CA VAL A 117 -3.71 -15.00 42.17
C VAL A 117 -3.18 -16.22 42.95
N PRO A 118 -3.56 -16.37 44.24
CA PRO A 118 -2.89 -17.22 45.23
C PRO A 118 -2.73 -18.69 44.84
#